data_AF-A0A535JH59-F1
#
_entry.id   AF-A0A535JH59-F1
#
_cell.length_a   1.000
_cell.length_b   1.000
_cell.length_c   1.000
_cell.angle_alpha   90.00
_cell.angle_beta   90.00
_cell.angle_gamma   90.00
#
_symmetry.space_group_name_H-M   'P 1'
#
loop_
_entity.id
_entity.type
_entity.pdbx_description
1 polymer ?
#
loop_
_entity_poly.entity_id
_entity_poly.type
_entity_poly.pdbx_seq_one_letter_code
_entity_poly.pdbx_strand_id
1 'polypeptide(L)'
;MLATSGDLVDARLRDEAAGWAALVERLGAERVLDISSGLDALPEEGEFELIIAANDPFAEILDDAGRAAAIAKARRLLARDGLLVIEGLYVPPQEDAIASGPEGLVRERKTDAGAIEREVWRALGEHQYEIRTNGSLARVRAWQCGETALRESAARIAGGLDERDFDPWSDRLIAVVPGWS
;
A
#
# COMPACT_ATOMS: atom_id res chain seq x y z
N MET A 1 -23.50 9.52 -0.21
CA MET A 1 -22.65 8.44 0.32
C MET A 1 -21.23 8.87 0.02
N LEU A 2 -20.43 9.15 1.04
CA LEU A 2 -19.09 9.71 0.92
C LEU A 2 -18.11 8.56 0.78
N ALA A 3 -17.24 8.63 -0.21
CA ALA A 3 -16.23 7.60 -0.39
C ALA A 3 -15.14 7.78 0.68
N THR A 4 -14.82 6.68 1.34
CA THR A 4 -13.79 6.53 2.37
C THR A 4 -12.44 6.27 1.71
N SER A 5 -11.35 6.25 2.47
CA SER A 5 -10.04 5.81 1.97
C SER A 5 -10.11 4.42 1.27
N GLY A 6 -11.05 3.56 1.66
CA GLY A 6 -11.34 2.28 1.01
C GLY A 6 -11.94 2.39 -0.40
N ASP A 7 -12.62 3.50 -0.73
CA ASP A 7 -13.27 3.68 -2.03
C ASP A 7 -12.34 4.26 -3.11
N LEU A 8 -11.22 4.86 -2.72
CA LEU A 8 -10.10 5.23 -3.63
C LEU A 8 -9.35 3.99 -4.09
N VAL A 9 -9.09 3.15 -3.10
CA VAL A 9 -8.51 1.82 -3.13
C VAL A 9 -9.28 0.94 -4.13
N ASP A 10 -10.60 0.85 -3.99
CA ASP A 10 -11.46 0.04 -4.88
C ASP A 10 -11.43 0.44 -6.37
N ALA A 11 -11.17 1.71 -6.70
CA ALA A 11 -11.10 2.14 -8.09
C ALA A 11 -9.72 1.88 -8.72
N ARG A 12 -8.63 2.04 -7.97
CA ARG A 12 -7.28 1.66 -8.42
C ARG A 12 -7.17 0.14 -8.57
N LEU A 13 -7.81 -0.62 -7.68
CA LEU A 13 -7.90 -2.08 -7.75
C LEU A 13 -8.48 -2.63 -9.07
N ARG A 14 -9.46 -1.96 -9.68
CA ARG A 14 -10.12 -2.48 -10.90
C ARG A 14 -9.23 -2.40 -12.14
N ASP A 15 -8.43 -1.34 -12.27
CA ASP A 15 -7.45 -1.22 -13.37
C ASP A 15 -6.23 -2.12 -13.16
N GLU A 16 -5.96 -2.53 -11.91
CA GLU A 16 -4.77 -3.31 -11.57
C GLU A 16 -5.02 -4.80 -11.31
N ALA A 17 -6.28 -5.25 -11.29
CA ALA A 17 -6.65 -6.66 -11.17
C ALA A 17 -5.92 -7.55 -12.20
N ALA A 18 -5.72 -7.03 -13.42
CA ALA A 18 -4.95 -7.72 -14.46
C ALA A 18 -3.46 -7.86 -14.11
N GLY A 19 -2.85 -6.85 -13.49
CA GLY A 19 -1.45 -6.88 -13.05
C GLY A 19 -1.25 -7.87 -11.91
N TRP A 20 -2.15 -7.90 -10.94
CA TRP A 20 -2.12 -8.88 -9.85
C TRP A 20 -2.37 -10.31 -10.34
N ALA A 21 -3.32 -10.51 -11.26
CA ALA A 21 -3.54 -11.82 -11.89
C ALA A 21 -2.30 -12.30 -12.67
N ALA A 22 -1.65 -11.41 -13.42
CA ALA A 22 -0.43 -11.73 -14.13
C ALA A 22 0.73 -12.07 -13.18
N LEU A 23 0.82 -11.41 -12.02
CA LEU A 23 1.79 -11.77 -10.97
C LEU A 23 1.52 -13.18 -10.42
N VAL A 24 0.27 -13.51 -10.10
CA VAL A 24 -0.13 -14.84 -9.61
C VAL A 24 0.27 -15.92 -10.63
N GLU A 25 -0.06 -15.71 -11.90
CA GLU A 25 0.28 -16.64 -12.98
C GLU A 25 1.80 -16.78 -13.15
N ARG A 26 2.53 -15.67 -13.16
CA ARG A 26 3.99 -15.65 -13.30
C ARG A 26 4.72 -16.38 -12.18
N LEU A 27 4.20 -16.30 -10.95
CA LEU A 27 4.74 -17.00 -9.80
C LEU A 27 4.24 -18.45 -9.68
N GLY A 28 3.21 -18.83 -10.44
CA GLY A 28 2.58 -20.14 -10.30
C GLY A 28 1.95 -20.35 -8.91
N ALA A 29 1.51 -19.27 -8.26
CA ALA A 29 0.98 -19.35 -6.90
C ALA A 29 -0.45 -19.92 -6.91
N GLU A 30 -0.66 -21.04 -6.21
CA GLU A 30 -1.96 -21.68 -6.04
C GLU A 30 -2.63 -21.22 -4.73
N ARG A 31 -1.84 -20.98 -3.69
CA ARG A 31 -2.31 -20.53 -2.37
C ARG A 31 -2.05 -19.04 -2.20
N VAL A 32 -3.03 -18.24 -2.62
CA VAL A 32 -2.99 -16.77 -2.54
C VAL A 32 -3.91 -16.28 -1.41
N LEU A 33 -3.40 -15.38 -0.58
CA LEU A 33 -4.19 -14.63 0.39
C LEU A 33 -4.23 -13.14 -0.01
N ASP A 34 -5.42 -12.60 -0.18
CA ASP A 34 -5.62 -11.16 -0.41
C ASP A 34 -5.97 -10.46 0.91
N ILE A 35 -5.15 -9.49 1.30
CA ILE A 35 -5.31 -8.69 2.54
C ILE A 35 -5.60 -7.22 2.23
N SER A 36 -5.99 -6.91 0.99
CA SER A 36 -6.15 -5.54 0.50
C SER A 36 -7.31 -4.79 1.14
N SER A 37 -8.21 -5.49 1.84
CA SER A 37 -9.30 -4.90 2.63
C SER A 37 -8.93 -4.61 4.09
N GLY A 38 -7.75 -5.05 4.56
CA GLY A 38 -7.27 -4.80 5.92
C GLY A 38 -6.62 -6.02 6.59
N LEU A 39 -6.09 -5.79 7.79
CA LEU A 39 -5.33 -6.78 8.58
C LEU A 39 -6.17 -7.51 9.65
N ASP A 40 -7.43 -7.11 9.84
CA ASP A 40 -8.30 -7.59 10.91
C ASP A 40 -8.75 -9.05 10.70
N ALA A 41 -8.85 -9.48 9.45
CA ALA A 41 -9.32 -10.81 9.07
C ALA A 41 -8.18 -11.78 8.71
N LEU A 42 -6.94 -11.50 9.15
CA LEU A 42 -5.82 -12.41 8.94
C LEU A 42 -6.09 -13.76 9.65
N PRO A 43 -5.89 -14.90 8.96
CA PRO A 43 -5.99 -16.20 9.60
C PRO A 43 -4.90 -16.37 10.67
N GLU A 44 -5.15 -17.26 11.63
CA GLU A 44 -4.18 -17.57 12.70
C GLU A 44 -2.98 -18.37 12.17
N GLU A 45 -3.21 -19.24 11.18
CA GLU A 45 -2.21 -20.11 10.56
C GLU A 45 -2.36 -20.08 9.03
N GLY A 46 -1.27 -20.35 8.31
CA GLY A 46 -1.26 -20.35 6.85
C GLY A 46 0.09 -20.76 6.27
N GLU A 47 0.05 -21.21 5.02
CA GLU A 47 1.24 -21.45 4.18
C GLU A 47 0.92 -20.97 2.77
N PHE A 48 0.82 -19.65 2.62
CA PHE A 48 0.51 -19.00 1.37
C PHE A 48 1.79 -18.76 0.56
N GLU A 49 1.73 -19.05 -0.73
CA GLU A 49 2.82 -18.79 -1.67
C GLU A 49 2.87 -17.31 -2.03
N LEU A 50 1.72 -16.64 -1.98
CA LEU A 50 1.61 -15.21 -2.23
C LEU A 50 0.59 -14.58 -1.28
N ILE A 51 0.97 -13.49 -0.64
CA ILE A 51 0.05 -12.59 0.06
C ILE A 51 0.04 -11.26 -0.70
N ILE A 52 -1.15 -10.82 -1.10
CA ILE A 52 -1.38 -9.59 -1.87
C ILE A 52 -1.89 -8.49 -0.95
N ALA A 53 -1.23 -7.33 -0.99
CA ALA A 53 -1.61 -6.12 -0.28
C ALA A 53 -1.66 -4.95 -1.27
N ALA A 54 -2.68 -4.93 -2.12
CA ALA A 54 -2.77 -4.00 -3.26
C ALA A 54 -3.12 -2.55 -2.89
N ASN A 55 -3.57 -2.32 -1.66
CA ASN A 55 -4.10 -1.04 -1.18
C ASN A 55 -3.40 -0.50 0.05
N ASP A 56 -2.23 -1.05 0.33
CA ASP A 56 -1.48 -0.77 1.54
C ASP A 56 -2.33 -0.82 2.82
N PRO A 57 -2.75 -2.02 3.29
CA PRO A 57 -3.47 -2.16 4.54
C PRO A 57 -2.64 -1.75 5.78
N PHE A 58 -1.40 -1.33 5.59
CA PHE A 58 -0.49 -0.83 6.63
C PHE A 58 -0.45 0.71 6.69
N ALA A 59 -1.14 1.42 5.78
CA ALA A 59 -1.08 2.88 5.67
C ALA A 59 -1.57 3.60 6.93
N GLU A 60 -2.53 3.03 7.65
CA GLU A 60 -3.08 3.61 8.90
C GLU A 60 -2.21 3.31 10.14
N ILE A 61 -1.16 2.50 9.99
CA ILE A 61 -0.19 2.22 11.06
C ILE A 61 0.91 3.28 10.99
N LEU A 62 0.87 4.22 11.94
CA LEU A 62 1.67 5.44 11.90
C LEU A 62 3.07 5.27 12.49
N ASP A 63 3.28 4.30 13.37
CA ASP A 63 4.57 4.07 14.02
C ASP A 63 5.34 2.88 13.44
N ASP A 64 6.67 2.93 13.55
CA ASP A 64 7.58 1.93 13.00
C ASP A 64 7.36 0.53 13.61
N ALA A 65 7.12 0.46 14.91
CA ALA A 65 6.98 -0.80 15.62
C ALA A 65 5.70 -1.52 15.21
N GLY A 66 4.60 -0.79 15.07
CA GLY A 66 3.34 -1.30 14.54
C GLY A 66 3.49 -1.83 13.13
N ARG A 67 4.15 -1.09 12.22
CA ARG A 67 4.38 -1.53 10.84
C ARG A 67 5.22 -2.80 10.77
N ALA A 68 6.31 -2.84 11.52
CA ALA A 68 7.16 -4.02 11.61
C ALA A 68 6.40 -5.24 12.16
N ALA A 69 5.58 -5.04 13.21
CA ALA A 69 4.77 -6.11 13.79
C ALA A 69 3.70 -6.61 12.82
N ALA A 70 3.04 -5.71 12.09
CA ALA A 70 2.03 -6.06 11.09
C ALA A 70 2.62 -6.83 9.91
N ILE A 71 3.76 -6.38 9.37
CA ILE A 71 4.50 -7.12 8.34
C ILE A 71 4.89 -8.50 8.89
N ALA A 72 5.44 -8.58 10.10
CA ALA A 72 5.82 -9.85 10.70
C ALA A 72 4.61 -10.80 10.88
N LYS A 73 3.42 -10.28 11.22
CA LYS A 73 2.18 -11.07 11.33
C LYS A 73 1.80 -11.67 9.97
N ALA A 74 1.77 -10.86 8.92
CA ALA A 74 1.48 -11.36 7.56
C ALA A 74 2.53 -12.36 7.08
N ARG A 75 3.83 -12.08 7.30
CA ARG A 75 4.95 -12.95 6.90
C ARG A 75 4.91 -14.34 7.55
N ARG A 76 4.33 -14.49 8.74
CA ARG A 76 4.20 -15.80 9.40
C ARG A 76 3.25 -16.76 8.69
N LEU A 77 2.38 -16.23 7.84
CA LEU A 77 1.43 -17.02 7.05
C LEU A 77 2.02 -17.48 5.72
N LEU A 78 3.25 -17.05 5.39
CA LEU A 78 3.91 -17.42 4.14
C LEU A 78 4.47 -18.84 4.23
N ALA A 79 4.36 -19.57 3.12
CA ALA A 79 5.19 -20.74 2.88
C ALA A 79 6.68 -20.33 2.85
N ARG A 80 7.59 -21.31 2.96
CA ARG A 80 9.06 -21.09 3.01
C ARG A 80 9.58 -20.12 1.94
N ASP A 81 9.14 -20.31 0.69
CA ASP A 81 9.54 -19.48 -0.46
C ASP A 81 8.44 -18.49 -0.88
N GLY A 82 7.43 -18.29 -0.01
CA GLY A 82 6.31 -17.41 -0.28
C GLY A 82 6.69 -15.92 -0.22
N LEU A 83 5.89 -15.10 -0.89
CA LEU A 83 6.09 -13.65 -0.97
C LEU A 83 4.90 -12.88 -0.41
N LEU A 84 5.18 -11.84 0.37
CA LEU A 84 4.23 -10.76 0.63
C LEU A 84 4.55 -9.61 -0.35
N VAL A 85 3.57 -9.22 -1.15
CA VAL A 85 3.72 -8.12 -2.11
C VAL A 85 2.77 -6.98 -1.73
N ILE A 86 3.37 -5.85 -1.38
CA ILE A 86 2.69 -4.65 -0.93
C ILE A 86 2.78 -3.62 -2.04
N GLU A 87 1.65 -3.19 -2.56
CA GLU A 87 1.56 -1.91 -3.25
C GLU A 87 1.38 -0.84 -2.20
N GLY A 88 2.51 -0.21 -1.87
CA GLY A 88 2.60 0.73 -0.77
C GLY A 88 2.04 2.09 -1.15
N LEU A 89 1.35 2.73 -0.21
CA LEU A 89 1.04 4.14 -0.32
C LEU A 89 2.37 4.90 -0.42
N TYR A 90 2.62 5.50 -1.57
CA TYR A 90 3.81 6.29 -1.83
C TYR A 90 3.41 7.72 -2.17
N VAL A 91 4.15 8.68 -1.63
CA VAL A 91 4.01 10.10 -1.98
C VAL A 91 5.38 10.55 -2.50
N PRO A 92 5.51 10.84 -3.80
CA PRO A 92 6.77 11.27 -4.40
C PRO A 92 7.24 12.60 -3.81
N PRO A 93 8.54 12.92 -3.84
CA PRO A 93 9.07 14.13 -3.23
C PRO A 93 8.43 15.43 -3.75
N GLN A 94 8.04 15.48 -5.03
CA GLN A 94 7.34 16.64 -5.58
C GLN A 94 5.95 16.86 -4.93
N GLU A 95 5.26 15.78 -4.59
CA GLU A 95 3.92 15.83 -3.99
C GLU A 95 4.00 16.07 -2.50
N ASP A 96 5.01 15.51 -1.82
CA ASP A 96 5.31 15.79 -0.41
C ASP A 96 5.61 17.29 -0.20
N ALA A 97 6.38 17.89 -1.11
CA ALA A 97 6.64 19.33 -1.09
C ALA A 97 5.35 20.17 -1.23
N ILE A 98 4.40 19.73 -2.06
CA ILE A 98 3.09 20.39 -2.21
C ILE A 98 2.22 20.16 -0.97
N ALA A 99 2.20 18.94 -0.43
CA ALA A 99 1.44 18.56 0.76
C ALA A 99 1.91 19.31 2.01
N SER A 100 3.18 19.71 2.05
CA SER A 100 3.77 20.54 3.10
C SER A 100 3.41 22.03 2.98
N GLY A 101 2.85 22.45 1.85
CA GLY A 101 2.39 23.82 1.62
C GLY A 101 1.10 24.18 2.37
N PRO A 102 0.76 25.48 2.48
CA PRO A 102 -0.40 25.95 3.23
C PRO A 102 -1.74 25.42 2.71
N GLU A 103 -1.83 25.16 1.40
CA GLU A 103 -3.04 24.63 0.75
C GLU A 103 -3.13 23.09 0.84
N GLY A 104 -2.01 22.41 1.03
CA GLY A 104 -1.89 20.96 0.90
C GLY A 104 -1.93 20.48 -0.55
N LEU A 105 -1.72 19.18 -0.73
CA LEU A 105 -1.82 18.49 -2.02
C LEU A 105 -3.29 18.15 -2.28
N VAL A 106 -3.81 18.61 -3.42
CA VAL A 106 -5.18 18.30 -3.84
C VAL A 106 -5.13 17.16 -4.84
N ARG A 107 -5.87 16.08 -4.56
CA ARG A 107 -6.13 15.00 -5.51
C ARG A 107 -7.61 14.98 -5.82
N GLU A 108 -7.96 14.96 -7.10
CA GLU A 108 -9.34 14.87 -7.55
C GLU A 108 -9.53 13.60 -8.35
N ARG A 109 -10.63 12.89 -8.07
CA ARG A 109 -10.99 11.66 -8.76
C ARG A 109 -12.45 11.68 -9.14
N LYS A 110 -12.76 11.18 -10.33
CA LYS A 110 -14.14 10.92 -10.74
C LYS A 110 -14.56 9.53 -10.26
N THR A 111 -15.64 9.45 -9.50
CA THR A 111 -16.22 8.17 -9.05
C THR A 111 -17.00 7.50 -10.18
N ASP A 112 -17.31 6.22 -10.02
CA ASP A 112 -18.14 5.44 -10.97
C ASP A 112 -19.53 6.08 -11.18
N ALA A 113 -20.07 6.75 -10.15
CA ALA A 113 -21.32 7.49 -10.22
C ALA A 113 -21.19 8.85 -10.92
N GLY A 114 -20.00 9.20 -11.40
CA GLY A 114 -19.70 10.44 -12.10
C GLY A 114 -19.47 11.66 -11.20
N ALA A 115 -19.53 11.50 -9.88
CA ALA A 115 -19.22 12.57 -8.93
C ALA A 115 -17.70 12.82 -8.87
N ILE A 116 -17.30 14.07 -8.60
CA ILE A 116 -15.90 14.39 -8.33
C ILE A 116 -15.69 14.31 -6.82
N GLU A 117 -14.79 13.43 -6.42
CA GLU A 117 -14.26 13.37 -5.09
C GLU A 117 -12.97 14.18 -5.03
N ARG A 118 -12.90 15.10 -4.06
CA ARG A 118 -11.74 15.93 -3.83
C ARG A 118 -11.14 15.60 -2.48
N GLU A 119 -9.85 15.31 -2.50
CA GLU A 119 -9.05 15.01 -1.34
C GLU A 119 -8.00 16.09 -1.13
N VAL A 120 -7.81 16.47 0.13
CA VAL A 120 -6.75 17.39 0.51
C VAL A 120 -5.82 16.69 1.49
N TRP A 121 -4.58 16.51 1.06
CA TRP A 121 -3.51 15.86 1.80
C TRP A 121 -2.60 16.93 2.41
N ARG A 122 -2.41 16.88 3.73
CA ARG A 122 -1.53 17.80 4.46
C ARG A 122 -0.44 17.01 5.16
N ALA A 123 0.81 17.32 4.85
CA ALA A 123 1.95 16.68 5.49
C ALA A 123 2.02 17.08 6.97
N LEU A 124 2.27 16.09 7.83
CA LEU A 124 2.45 16.25 9.28
C LEU A 124 3.92 16.05 9.70
N GLY A 125 4.80 15.78 8.74
CA GLY A 125 6.17 15.31 8.98
C GLY A 125 6.27 13.79 8.98
N GLU A 126 7.49 13.27 8.86
CA GLU A 126 7.79 11.82 8.89
C GLU A 126 6.94 10.99 7.91
N HIS A 127 6.61 11.57 6.75
CA HIS A 127 5.75 10.96 5.72
C HIS A 127 4.35 10.59 6.23
N GLN A 128 3.89 11.24 7.29
CA GLN A 128 2.51 11.17 7.75
C GLN A 128 1.69 12.28 7.11
N TYR A 129 0.44 11.96 6.79
CA TYR A 129 -0.49 12.87 6.13
C TYR A 129 -1.84 12.83 6.81
N GLU A 130 -2.44 14.01 6.96
CA GLU A 130 -3.86 14.16 7.21
C GLU A 130 -4.57 14.26 5.86
N ILE A 131 -5.53 13.37 5.61
CA ILE A 131 -6.35 13.35 4.40
C ILE A 131 -7.75 13.83 4.75
N ARG A 132 -8.22 14.84 4.03
CA ARG A 132 -9.61 15.33 4.11
C ARG A 132 -10.34 15.00 2.82
N THR A 133 -11.38 14.19 2.94
CA THR A 133 -12.22 13.77 1.80
C THR A 133 -13.68 14.03 2.14
N ASN A 134 -14.29 15.00 1.45
CA ASN A 134 -15.72 15.34 1.58
C ASN A 134 -16.29 15.43 3.03
N GLY A 135 -15.49 15.90 3.99
CA GLY A 135 -15.89 16.04 5.41
C GLY A 135 -15.41 14.93 6.34
N SER A 136 -14.84 13.85 5.80
CA SER A 136 -14.13 12.83 6.55
C SER A 136 -12.65 13.20 6.74
N LEU A 137 -12.06 12.71 7.83
CA LEU A 137 -10.67 12.91 8.20
C LEU A 137 -10.00 11.56 8.42
N ALA A 138 -8.88 11.30 7.76
CA ALA A 138 -8.04 10.14 7.99
C ALA A 138 -6.58 10.55 8.20
N ARG A 139 -5.83 9.70 8.89
CA ARG A 139 -4.37 9.83 9.00
C ARG A 139 -3.72 8.60 8.43
N VAL A 140 -2.74 8.83 7.59
CA VAL A 140 -1.97 7.77 6.95
C VAL A 140 -0.49 8.07 7.04
N ARG A 141 0.31 7.06 6.80
CA ARG A 141 1.75 7.18 6.60
C ARG A 141 2.12 6.58 5.25
N ALA A 142 2.86 7.31 4.43
CA ALA A 142 3.40 6.78 3.19
C ALA A 142 4.69 6.00 3.46
N TRP A 143 4.99 4.99 2.65
CA TRP A 143 6.25 4.27 2.69
C TRP A 143 7.42 5.12 2.18
N GLN A 144 8.61 4.83 2.71
CA GLN A 144 9.88 5.30 2.16
C GLN A 144 10.73 4.11 1.71
N CYS A 145 11.52 4.31 0.65
CA CYS A 145 12.44 3.30 0.09
C CYS A 145 13.52 2.75 1.06
N GLY A 146 13.65 3.30 2.26
CA GLY A 146 14.59 2.85 3.28
C GLY A 146 13.98 2.72 4.67
N GLU A 147 12.65 2.74 4.80
CA GLU A 147 12.00 2.66 6.09
C GLU A 147 12.38 1.36 6.82
N THR A 148 12.61 1.48 8.13
CA THR A 148 13.11 0.39 8.98
C THR A 148 12.31 -0.90 8.83
N ALA A 149 10.97 -0.82 8.81
CA ALA A 149 10.11 -2.00 8.71
C ALA A 149 10.32 -2.79 7.40
N LEU A 150 10.55 -2.12 6.27
CA LEU A 150 10.85 -2.74 4.98
C LEU A 150 12.28 -3.31 4.96
N ARG A 151 13.25 -2.51 5.43
CA ARG A 151 14.67 -2.91 5.48
C ARG A 151 14.89 -4.15 6.35
N GLU A 152 14.31 -4.18 7.54
CA GLU A 152 14.47 -5.30 8.49
C GLU A 152 13.68 -6.54 8.05
N SER A 153 12.70 -6.35 7.16
CA SER A 153 11.99 -7.46 6.52
C SER A 153 12.67 -7.97 5.25
N ALA A 154 13.86 -7.45 4.92
CA ALA A 154 14.57 -7.76 3.68
C ALA A 154 13.74 -7.47 2.42
N ALA A 155 12.87 -6.45 2.48
CA ALA A 155 12.03 -6.08 1.36
C ALA A 155 12.87 -5.60 0.18
N ARG A 156 12.55 -6.08 -1.01
CA ARG A 156 13.02 -5.47 -2.28
C ARG A 156 11.98 -4.46 -2.74
N ILE A 157 12.44 -3.29 -3.17
CA ILE A 157 11.56 -2.25 -3.71
C ILE A 157 11.63 -2.21 -5.24
N ALA A 158 10.47 -2.10 -5.88
CA ALA A 158 10.29 -2.00 -7.33
C ALA A 158 9.27 -0.88 -7.67
N GLY A 159 9.29 -0.40 -8.92
CA GLY A 159 8.33 0.58 -9.43
C GLY A 159 7.05 -0.03 -10.01
N GLY A 160 6.90 -1.35 -9.99
CA GLY A 160 5.77 -2.07 -10.58
C GLY A 160 5.80 -3.58 -10.29
N LEU A 161 4.67 -4.24 -10.54
CA LEU A 161 4.49 -5.70 -10.35
C LEU A 161 5.30 -6.53 -11.36
N ASP A 162 5.76 -5.90 -12.43
CA ASP A 162 6.70 -6.41 -13.43
C ASP A 162 8.16 -6.30 -12.97
N GLU A 163 8.39 -5.90 -11.72
CA GLU A 163 9.71 -5.81 -11.08
C GLU A 163 10.64 -4.74 -11.64
N ARG A 164 10.11 -3.83 -12.45
CA ARG A 164 10.87 -2.69 -12.97
C ARG A 164 11.49 -1.88 -11.84
N ASP A 165 12.63 -1.26 -12.13
CA ASP A 165 13.35 -0.45 -11.15
C ASP A 165 12.45 0.64 -10.55
N PHE A 166 12.63 0.88 -9.26
CA PHE A 166 11.93 1.94 -8.57
C PHE A 166 12.43 3.32 -9.01
N ASP A 167 11.50 4.17 -9.45
CA ASP A 167 11.75 5.58 -9.71
C ASP A 167 11.13 6.43 -8.58
N PRO A 168 11.92 7.15 -7.77
CA PRO A 168 11.41 7.99 -6.67
C PRO A 168 10.50 9.13 -7.13
N TRP A 169 10.49 9.45 -8.42
CA TRP A 169 9.62 10.49 -8.97
C TRP A 169 8.30 9.92 -9.52
N SER A 170 8.18 8.60 -9.61
CA SER A 170 6.94 7.90 -9.97
C SER A 170 6.00 7.78 -8.78
N ASP A 171 4.70 7.64 -9.04
CA ASP A 171 3.64 7.54 -8.04
C ASP A 171 3.50 6.14 -7.42
N ARG A 172 4.43 5.23 -7.68
CA ARG A 172 4.26 3.80 -7.35
C ARG A 172 5.46 3.21 -6.64
N LEU A 173 5.18 2.46 -5.59
CA LEU A 173 6.13 1.67 -4.83
C LEU A 173 5.56 0.27 -4.61
N ILE A 174 6.26 -0.74 -5.10
CA ILE A 174 5.98 -2.15 -4.80
C ILE A 174 7.08 -2.66 -3.86
N ALA A 175 6.69 -3.11 -2.67
CA ALA A 175 7.59 -3.79 -1.74
C ALA A 175 7.33 -5.30 -1.80
N VAL A 176 8.38 -6.07 -2.10
CA VAL A 176 8.35 -7.53 -2.13
C VAL A 176 9.11 -8.04 -0.91
N VAL A 177 8.39 -8.67 0.00
CA VAL A 177 8.90 -9.15 1.28
C VAL A 177 8.93 -10.68 1.25
N PRO A 178 10.10 -11.32 1.39
CA PRO A 178 10.19 -12.78 1.40
C PRO A 178 9.66 -13.38 2.71
N GLY A 179 9.26 -14.65 2.63
CA GLY A 179 9.02 -15.52 3.79
C GLY A 179 10.25 -15.66 4.70
N TRP A 180 10.09 -16.41 5.78
CA TRP A 180 11.20 -16.76 6.65
C TRP A 180 11.97 -17.96 6.06
N SER A 181 13.29 -17.80 5.91
CA SER A 181 14.22 -18.85 5.46
C SER A 181 14.57 -19.85 6.56
#